data_AF-A0A6B3GBJ7-F1
#
_entry.id   AF-A0A6B3GBJ7-F1
#
_cell.length_a   1.000
_cell.length_b   1.000
_cell.length_c   1.000
_cell.angle_alpha   90.00
_cell.angle_beta   90.00
_cell.angle_gamma   90.00
#
_symmetry.space_group_name_H-M   'P 1'
#
loop_
_entity.id
_entity.type
_entity.pdbx_description
1 polymer ?
#
loop_
_entity_poly.entity_id
_entity_poly.type
_entity_poly.pdbx_seq_one_letter_code
_entity_poly.pdbx_strand_id
1 'polypeptide(L)' 'MRYVHAMSQPAKSPRATAATDAPETTAGTRAAAQRLKMRRELAAAAMELFATKGYEATTVDEIAGAAGVARRTFFRHFR' A
#
# COMPACT_ATOMS: atom_id res chain seq x y z
N MET A 1 32.16 21.35 -31.74
CA MET A 1 31.43 20.30 -31.01
C MET A 1 30.34 20.92 -30.15
N ARG A 2 29.08 20.71 -30.53
CA ARG A 2 27.87 20.95 -29.72
C ARG A 2 27.62 19.71 -28.85
N TYR A 3 27.15 19.86 -27.61
CA TYR A 3 26.03 19.09 -27.03
C TYR A 3 25.45 19.86 -25.83
N VAL A 4 24.27 20.41 -26.08
CA VAL A 4 23.09 20.59 -25.21
C VAL A 4 23.25 20.41 -23.68
N HIS A 5 22.89 21.45 -22.93
CA HIS A 5 22.14 21.26 -21.68
C HIS A 5 20.84 22.05 -21.81
N ALA A 6 19.87 21.38 -22.41
CA ALA A 6 18.54 21.89 -22.66
C ALA A 6 17.66 21.60 -21.44
N MET A 7 16.85 22.60 -21.08
CA MET A 7 15.53 22.44 -20.43
C MET A 7 15.54 22.11 -18.93
N SER A 8 15.80 23.15 -18.14
CA SER A 8 15.02 23.40 -16.92
C SER A 8 13.53 23.39 -17.30
N GLN A 9 12.75 22.49 -16.71
CA GLN A 9 11.30 22.47 -16.88
C GLN A 9 10.67 23.38 -15.81
N PRO A 10 10.05 24.51 -16.18
CA PRO A 10 9.03 25.11 -15.33
C PRO A 10 7.63 24.66 -15.76
N ALA A 11 6.86 24.28 -14.74
CA ALA A 11 5.41 24.44 -14.61
C ALA A 11 4.53 24.13 -15.84
N LYS A 12 3.92 22.93 -15.82
CA LYS A 12 2.59 22.73 -16.40
C LYS A 12 1.57 22.62 -15.28
N SER A 13 0.87 23.71 -15.04
CA SER A 13 -0.54 23.66 -14.63
C SER A 13 -1.36 24.04 -15.86
N PRO A 14 -2.53 23.42 -16.09
CA PRO A 14 -3.71 24.19 -15.70
C PRO A 14 -4.90 23.33 -15.20
N ARG A 15 -5.56 23.88 -14.18
CA ARG A 15 -7.02 23.96 -13.94
C ARG A 15 -7.89 22.69 -14.08
N ALA A 16 -8.35 22.21 -12.93
CA ALA A 16 -9.71 21.68 -12.74
C ALA A 16 -10.31 22.42 -11.53
N THR A 17 -11.09 23.49 -11.72
CA THR A 17 -12.57 23.50 -11.70
C THR A 17 -13.20 22.67 -10.58
N ALA A 18 -13.93 23.39 -9.73
CA ALA A 18 -14.76 22.94 -8.63
C ALA A 18 -15.81 21.88 -9.00
N ALA A 19 -16.32 21.25 -7.94
CA ALA A 19 -17.51 20.39 -7.80
C ALA A 19 -17.22 18.89 -7.61
N THR A 20 -17.20 18.45 -6.34
CA THR A 20 -18.07 17.40 -5.79
C THR A 20 -17.77 17.31 -4.28
N ASP A 21 -18.53 18.06 -3.48
CA ASP A 21 -18.71 17.71 -2.07
C ASP A 21 -19.63 16.47 -2.03
N ALA A 22 -19.19 15.42 -1.33
CA ALA A 22 -19.76 14.06 -1.21
C ALA A 22 -19.57 13.11 -2.42
N PRO A 23 -18.58 12.19 -2.34
CA PRO A 23 -18.76 10.96 -1.56
C PRO A 23 -17.54 10.56 -0.68
N GLU A 24 -16.83 11.54 -0.12
CA GLU A 24 -15.57 11.28 0.61
C GLU A 24 -15.75 10.39 1.85
N THR A 25 -16.89 10.47 2.55
CA THR A 25 -17.14 9.69 3.77
C THR A 25 -17.29 8.20 3.49
N THR A 26 -18.07 7.79 2.48
CA THR A 26 -18.28 6.36 2.16
C THR A 26 -17.03 5.73 1.55
N ALA A 27 -16.29 6.47 0.73
CA ALA A 27 -15.01 6.02 0.19
C ALA A 27 -13.97 5.80 1.31
N GLY A 28 -13.93 6.72 2.29
CA GLY A 28 -13.10 6.59 3.49
C GLY A 28 -13.44 5.36 4.33
N THR A 29 -14.73 5.09 4.57
CA THR A 29 -15.19 3.92 5.33
C THR A 29 -14.85 2.60 4.62
N ARG A 30 -15.07 2.51 3.29
CA ARG A 30 -14.70 1.31 2.52
C ARG A 30 -13.19 1.08 2.53
N ALA A 31 -12.40 2.13 2.32
CA ALA A 31 -10.95 2.04 2.38
C ALA A 31 -10.47 1.61 3.78
N ALA A 32 -11.10 2.11 4.86
CA ALA A 32 -10.79 1.68 6.22
C ALA A 32 -11.14 0.21 6.48
N ALA A 33 -12.32 -0.23 6.04
CA ALA A 33 -12.74 -1.63 6.14
C ALA A 33 -11.78 -2.57 5.37
N GLN A 34 -11.35 -2.17 4.18
CA GLN A 34 -10.40 -2.94 3.39
C GLN A 34 -9.03 -3.03 4.06
N ARG A 35 -8.52 -1.95 4.66
CA ARG A 35 -7.29 -1.98 5.46
C ARG A 35 -7.39 -2.92 6.67
N LEU A 36 -8.53 -2.91 7.36
CA LEU A 36 -8.76 -3.81 8.49
C LEU A 36 -8.82 -5.28 8.05
N LYS A 37 -9.52 -5.58 6.95
CA LYS A 37 -9.56 -6.92 6.35
C LYS A 37 -8.15 -7.41 6.03
N MET A 38 -7.35 -6.57 5.35
CA MET A 38 -5.96 -6.90 5.02
C MET A 38 -5.11 -7.16 6.27
N ARG A 39 -5.25 -6.34 7.31
CA ARG A 39 -4.52 -6.58 8.58
C ARG A 39 -4.90 -7.91 9.22
N ARG A 40 -6.19 -8.29 9.18
CA ARG A 40 -6.66 -9.58 9.71
C ARG A 40 -6.11 -10.76 8.91
N GLU A 41 -6.11 -10.67 7.58
CA GLU A 41 -5.54 -11.72 6.71
C GLU A 41 -4.04 -11.89 6.95
N LEU A 42 -3.30 -10.79 7.08
CA LEU A 42 -1.87 -10.81 7.40
C LEU A 42 -1.59 -11.41 8.79
N ALA A 43 -2.39 -11.07 9.80
CA ALA A 43 -2.25 -11.64 11.14
C ALA A 43 -2.58 -13.14 11.16
N ALA A 44 -3.64 -13.57 10.45
CA ALA A 44 -4.00 -14.98 10.35
C ALA A 44 -2.90 -15.80 9.68
N ALA A 45 -2.39 -15.34 8.54
CA ALA A 45 -1.27 -15.97 7.84
C ALA A 45 -0.01 -16.04 8.72
N ALA A 46 0.30 -14.97 9.45
CA ALA A 46 1.43 -14.96 10.38
C ALA A 46 1.26 -16.00 11.50
N MET A 47 0.08 -16.09 12.12
CA MET A 47 -0.18 -17.07 13.18
C MET A 47 -0.04 -18.51 12.68
N GLU A 48 -0.56 -18.82 11.50
CA GLU A 48 -0.44 -20.16 10.89
C GLU A 48 1.03 -20.51 10.60
N LEU A 49 1.77 -19.56 10.02
CA LEU A 49 3.20 -19.73 9.74
C LEU A 49 4.01 -19.88 11.03
N PHE A 50 3.74 -19.06 12.05
CA PHE A 50 4.40 -19.20 13.36
C PHE A 50 4.09 -20.55 14.02
N ALA A 51 2.86 -21.05 13.91
CA ALA A 51 2.48 -22.35 14.48
C ALA A 51 3.15 -23.54 13.77
N THR A 52 3.42 -23.42 12.47
CA THR A 52 3.92 -24.52 11.65
C THR A 52 5.45 -24.60 11.57
N LYS A 53 6.13 -23.46 11.42
CA LYS A 53 7.61 -23.38 11.30
C LYS A 53 8.30 -22.67 12.45
N GLY A 54 7.56 -22.05 13.36
CA GLY A 54 8.10 -21.25 14.44
C GLY A 54 8.32 -19.78 14.04
N TYR A 55 8.45 -18.93 15.06
CA TYR A 55 8.58 -17.48 14.88
C TYR A 55 9.85 -17.08 14.12
N GLU A 56 11.01 -17.56 14.55
CA GLU A 56 12.32 -17.20 13.97
C GLU A 56 12.48 -17.63 12.51
N ALA A 57 11.86 -18.74 12.11
CA ALA A 57 11.93 -19.24 10.74
C ALA A 57 10.93 -18.55 9.80
N THR A 58 10.06 -17.67 10.31
CA THR A 58 9.01 -17.04 9.52
C THR A 58 9.44 -15.67 9.03
N THR A 59 9.49 -15.50 7.70
CA THR A 59 9.81 -14.21 7.09
C THR A 59 8.56 -13.41 6.76
N VAL A 60 8.70 -12.07 6.73
CA VAL A 60 7.66 -11.15 6.27
C VAL A 60 7.18 -11.48 4.84
N ASP A 61 8.09 -11.99 4.04
CA ASP A 61 7.87 -12.32 2.63
C ASP A 61 6.86 -13.45 2.48
N GLU A 62 7.01 -14.48 3.30
CA GLU A 62 6.12 -15.62 3.34
C GLU A 62 4.75 -15.23 3.91
N ILE A 63 4.72 -14.38 4.96
CA ILE A 63 3.45 -13.87 5.51
C ILE A 63 2.69 -13.06 4.44
N ALA A 64 3.40 -12.17 3.74
CA ALA A 64 2.82 -11.36 2.68
C ALA A 64 2.34 -12.23 1.50
N GLY A 65 3.14 -13.23 1.10
CA GLY A 65 2.79 -14.20 0.08
C GLY A 65 1.55 -15.02 0.44
N ALA A 66 1.50 -15.55 1.67
CA ALA A 66 0.36 -16.32 2.17
C ALA A 66 -0.93 -15.50 2.24
N ALA A 67 -0.85 -14.20 2.54
CA ALA A 67 -2.01 -13.30 2.53
C ALA A 67 -2.35 -12.75 1.13
N GLY A 68 -1.59 -13.07 0.08
CA GLY A 68 -1.80 -12.54 -1.27
C GLY A 68 -1.50 -11.04 -1.40
N VAL A 69 -0.61 -10.52 -0.55
CA VAL A 69 -0.29 -9.09 -0.47
C VAL A 69 1.15 -8.84 -0.90
N ALA A 70 1.39 -7.78 -1.67
CA ALA A 70 2.75 -7.37 -2.00
C ALA A 70 3.53 -6.94 -0.75
N ARG A 71 4.80 -7.32 -0.64
CA ARG A 71 5.72 -6.95 0.46
C ARG A 71 5.69 -5.45 0.80
N ARG A 72 5.72 -4.58 -0.21
CA ARG A 72 5.63 -3.12 -0.02
C ARG A 72 4.34 -2.70 0.70
N THR A 73 3.24 -3.39 0.41
CA THR A 73 1.95 -3.15 1.05
C THR A 73 1.94 -3.63 2.50
N PHE A 74 2.58 -4.75 2.81
CA PHE A 74 2.78 -5.19 4.20
C PHE A 74 3.42 -4.09 5.04
N PHE A 75 4.59 -3.58 4.62
CA PHE A 75 5.31 -2.56 5.36
C PHE A 75 4.50 -1.27 5.51
N ARG A 76 3.69 -0.87 4.52
CA ARG A 76 2.80 0.29 4.65
C ARG A 76 1.81 0.15 5.82
N HIS A 77 1.41 -1.08 6.17
CA HIS A 77 0.44 -1.34 7.22
C HIS A 77 1.04 -1.60 8.60
N PHE A 78 2.33 -1.96 8.71
CA PHE A 78 3.01 -2.38 9.95
C PHE A 78 4.24 -1.50 10.30
N ARG A 79 4.21 -0.20 10.00
CA ARG A 79 5.20 0.78 10.51
C ARG A 79 4.92 1.17 11.94
#